data_AF-A0A2W4NBA8-F1
#
_entry.id   AF-A0A2W4NBA8-F1
#
_cell.length_a   1.000
_cell.length_b   1.000
_cell.length_c   1.000
_cell.angle_alpha   90.00
_cell.angle_beta   90.00
_cell.angle_gamma   90.00
#
_symmetry.space_group_name_H-M   'P 1'
#
loop_
_entity.id
_entity.type
_entity.pdbx_description
1 polymer ?
#
loop_
_entity_poly.entity_id
_entity_poly.type
_entity_poly.pdbx_seq_one_letter_code
_entity_poly.pdbx_strand_id
1 'polypeptide(L)'
;MFLQRESIPVLPRFGSFPTCREHADPWAGSVTRRQRPFSGGGTKVHTARSRRSKIAAISESLEVGALLEKDPPRTETPMKLGTTSTHTALLLTTLSLLSAGCTIRQPSDDDVSEYREALPKADHVRVAGPETQGTEKAQTAYGAADAGLLADAREPEVDVAQWYSFTRNVRDGVNVVTGVILGSLWLVVHTRPSEVGSDYAVWGPYTDALDPVARRLRVERVAEDEYEYRLEGRPKSSDSEDDYRTILFGKGYGRPHDEHGDGFFTIDLDVARALDPGRHAKDSGTITITHDLTRSPDRRLRALPRTIVAEIDPKGESFLTIHSTAAEDGSGEIEIDARADTDASGTTALEDLAMHGRYRADGAGRADVTVANGDVPAGIGAVTLTECWGTDFTRVYYSDSIELHPTEGDATACAF
;
A
#
# COMPACT_ATOMS: atom_id res chain seq x y z
N MET A 1 30.18 -52.51 22.76
CA MET A 1 31.14 -52.40 23.87
C MET A 1 31.58 -50.95 23.93
N PHE A 2 31.21 -50.28 25.04
CA PHE A 2 31.58 -48.96 25.57
C PHE A 2 31.45 -47.66 24.74
N LEU A 3 30.52 -46.84 25.27
CA LEU A 3 30.30 -45.40 25.11
C LEU A 3 31.50 -44.58 25.59
N GLN A 4 31.70 -43.40 24.99
CA GLN A 4 32.25 -42.27 25.74
C GLN A 4 31.65 -40.94 25.27
N ARG A 5 31.33 -40.13 26.28
CA ARG A 5 30.62 -38.85 26.30
C ARG A 5 31.60 -37.81 26.86
N GLU A 6 31.29 -36.52 26.67
CA GLU A 6 31.92 -35.32 27.26
C GLU A 6 33.18 -34.84 26.52
N SER A 7 33.43 -33.53 26.30
CA SER A 7 33.12 -32.36 27.11
C SER A 7 33.27 -31.05 26.30
N ILE A 8 32.49 -30.04 26.69
CA ILE A 8 32.57 -28.63 26.27
C ILE A 8 33.52 -27.88 27.23
N PRO A 9 34.35 -26.94 26.76
CA PRO A 9 34.86 -25.85 27.60
C PRO A 9 34.27 -24.48 27.22
N VAL A 10 33.77 -23.81 28.25
CA VAL A 10 33.29 -22.42 28.33
C VAL A 10 34.46 -21.52 28.75
N LEU A 11 34.66 -20.36 28.09
CA LEU A 11 35.40 -19.18 28.57
C LEU A 11 34.97 -17.93 27.76
N PRO A 12 35.19 -16.67 28.20
CA PRO A 12 35.05 -16.13 29.56
C PRO A 12 34.22 -14.82 29.61
N ARG A 13 33.82 -14.46 30.85
CA ARG A 13 33.30 -13.14 31.23
C ARG A 13 34.38 -12.05 31.12
N PHE A 14 34.05 -10.94 30.47
CA PHE A 14 34.59 -9.60 30.73
C PHE A 14 33.42 -8.77 31.28
N GLY A 15 33.51 -7.92 32.28
CA GLY A 15 34.62 -7.11 32.78
C GLY A 15 34.05 -5.71 33.00
N SER A 16 33.52 -5.47 34.20
CA SER A 16 33.01 -4.19 34.70
C SER A 16 34.11 -3.15 34.89
N PHE A 17 33.83 -1.85 34.69
CA PHE A 17 34.35 -0.62 35.36
C PHE A 17 33.94 0.63 34.53
N PRO A 18 33.99 1.88 35.06
CA PRO A 18 33.57 2.37 36.36
C PRO A 18 32.61 3.59 36.29
N THR A 19 31.99 3.85 37.43
CA THR A 19 31.30 5.08 37.84
C THR A 19 32.20 6.33 37.81
N CYS A 20 31.66 7.45 37.33
CA CYS A 20 32.04 8.79 37.78
C CYS A 20 30.80 9.53 38.30
N ARG A 21 31.03 10.27 39.37
CA ARG A 21 30.06 10.83 40.33
C ARG A 21 30.22 12.36 40.35
N GLU A 22 29.10 13.04 40.63
CA GLU A 22 28.95 14.37 41.27
C GLU A 22 29.38 15.66 40.53
N HIS A 23 28.39 16.51 40.22
CA HIS A 23 28.14 17.86 40.77
C HIS A 23 26.71 18.27 40.31
N ALA A 24 25.69 18.42 41.17
CA ALA A 24 25.35 19.59 42.01
C ALA A 24 25.31 20.91 41.19
N ASP A 25 24.27 21.76 41.14
CA ASP A 25 22.97 21.87 41.81
C ASP A 25 22.24 23.10 41.14
N PRO A 26 21.14 23.71 41.66
CA PRO A 26 19.92 23.96 40.91
C PRO A 26 19.64 25.45 40.60
N TRP A 27 18.68 25.73 39.72
CA TRP A 27 18.00 27.03 39.68
C TRP A 27 16.48 26.85 39.78
N ALA A 28 15.99 27.10 40.99
CA ALA A 28 14.61 27.42 41.28
C ALA A 28 14.34 28.89 40.88
N GLY A 29 13.22 29.12 40.20
CA GLY A 29 12.74 30.45 39.84
C GLY A 29 11.23 30.53 39.97
N SER A 30 10.73 30.56 41.20
CA SER A 30 9.36 30.95 41.53
C SER A 30 9.20 32.45 41.34
N VAL A 31 8.26 32.89 40.49
CA VAL A 31 7.72 34.26 40.55
C VAL A 31 6.21 34.24 40.65
N THR A 32 5.77 34.95 41.68
CA THR A 32 4.45 35.23 42.20
C THR A 32 3.48 35.94 41.24
N ARG A 33 2.25 35.44 41.20
CA ARG A 33 0.98 36.13 41.51
C ARG A 33 0.89 37.64 41.16
N ARG A 34 0.09 37.97 40.14
CA ARG A 34 -0.74 39.19 40.13
C ARG A 34 -2.17 38.86 39.71
N GLN A 35 -3.04 38.75 40.70
CA GLN A 35 -4.46 39.07 40.55
C GLN A 35 -4.59 40.60 40.48
N ARG A 36 -5.34 41.12 39.51
CA ARG A 36 -6.20 42.28 39.71
C ARG A 36 -7.50 42.15 38.89
N PRO A 37 -8.62 42.62 39.44
CA PRO A 37 -9.94 42.51 38.84
C PRO A 37 -10.18 43.70 37.91
N PHE A 38 -10.99 43.52 36.88
CA PHE A 38 -11.78 44.63 36.35
C PHE A 38 -13.20 44.19 36.02
N SER A 39 -14.11 44.93 36.63
CA SER A 39 -15.56 44.89 36.54
C SER A 39 -16.07 45.53 35.26
N GLY A 40 -17.20 45.02 34.79
CA GLY A 40 -18.35 45.85 34.44
C GLY A 40 -18.42 46.34 32.99
N GLY A 41 -19.51 46.00 32.32
CA GLY A 41 -19.89 46.63 31.06
C GLY A 41 -20.92 45.85 30.26
N GLY A 42 -22.11 45.61 30.81
CA GLY A 42 -23.24 45.19 30.00
C GLY A 42 -23.69 46.34 29.10
N THR A 43 -23.98 46.09 27.83
CA THR A 43 -24.94 46.89 27.05
C THR A 43 -25.59 46.06 25.94
N LYS A 44 -26.89 45.86 26.13
CA LYS A 44 -28.02 45.79 25.18
C LYS A 44 -27.78 45.32 23.74
N VAL A 45 -28.41 44.17 23.48
CA VAL A 45 -29.35 43.87 22.39
C VAL A 45 -29.69 45.04 21.45
N HIS A 46 -29.29 44.90 20.19
CA HIS A 46 -30.02 45.44 19.05
C HIS A 46 -30.26 44.33 18.02
N THR A 47 -31.50 43.88 17.97
CA THR A 47 -32.11 43.22 16.80
C THR A 47 -32.03 44.13 15.59
N ALA A 48 -31.38 43.69 14.51
CA ALA A 48 -31.57 44.23 13.18
C ALA A 48 -31.62 43.10 12.16
N ARG A 49 -32.78 43.09 11.50
CA ARG A 49 -33.30 42.15 10.50
C ARG A 49 -32.64 42.47 9.15
N SER A 50 -32.50 41.44 8.31
CA SER A 50 -32.54 41.51 6.84
C SER A 50 -31.31 42.06 6.11
N ARG A 51 -30.54 41.14 5.51
CA ARG A 51 -30.40 40.97 4.04
C ARG A 51 -29.69 39.64 3.75
N ARG A 52 -30.46 38.54 3.75
CA ARG A 52 -30.09 37.30 3.05
C ARG A 52 -30.32 37.56 1.56
N SER A 53 -29.28 37.48 0.75
CA SER A 53 -29.41 37.42 -0.71
C SER A 53 -28.16 36.79 -1.30
N LYS A 54 -28.36 35.58 -1.85
CA LYS A 54 -27.53 34.89 -2.84
C LYS A 54 -26.12 34.50 -2.39
N ILE A 55 -26.01 33.31 -1.80
CA ILE A 55 -25.02 32.23 -2.04
C ILE A 55 -25.52 31.10 -1.13
N ALA A 56 -26.40 30.27 -1.67
CA ALA A 56 -26.96 29.08 -1.04
C ALA A 56 -27.55 28.23 -2.18
N ALA A 57 -26.64 27.66 -3.00
CA ALA A 57 -26.98 26.75 -4.09
C ALA A 57 -25.76 25.93 -4.59
N ILE A 58 -24.71 25.75 -3.79
CA ILE A 58 -23.51 24.96 -4.15
C ILE A 58 -23.04 24.14 -2.92
N SER A 59 -23.99 23.51 -2.23
CA SER A 59 -23.71 22.70 -1.01
C SER A 59 -24.45 21.36 -1.01
N GLU A 60 -25.14 21.00 -2.10
CA GLU A 60 -26.00 19.82 -2.21
C GLU A 60 -25.62 18.92 -3.40
N SER A 61 -24.37 18.95 -3.87
CA SER A 61 -23.93 18.16 -5.05
C SER A 61 -22.74 17.23 -4.81
N LEU A 62 -22.25 17.11 -3.56
CA LEU A 62 -21.22 16.14 -3.18
C LEU A 62 -21.69 15.12 -2.14
N GLU A 63 -22.93 15.24 -1.66
CA GLU A 63 -23.66 14.17 -0.99
C GLU A 63 -25.11 14.18 -1.50
N VAL A 64 -25.65 13.00 -1.83
CA VAL A 64 -27.03 12.72 -2.30
C VAL A 64 -27.23 12.74 -3.82
N GLY A 65 -26.78 11.68 -4.47
CA GLY A 65 -27.53 11.07 -5.56
C GLY A 65 -28.89 10.55 -5.04
N ALA A 66 -29.88 11.43 -4.93
CA ALA A 66 -31.31 11.11 -4.88
C ALA A 66 -32.15 12.39 -4.67
N LEU A 67 -32.78 12.89 -5.74
CA LEU A 67 -34.22 13.20 -5.82
C LEU A 67 -34.50 14.19 -6.95
N LEU A 68 -35.10 13.71 -8.04
CA LEU A 68 -36.30 14.31 -8.64
C LEU A 68 -36.91 13.36 -9.68
N GLU A 69 -37.71 12.38 -9.22
CA GLU A 69 -38.89 11.96 -9.99
C GLU A 69 -40.00 11.55 -9.03
N LYS A 70 -41.18 12.14 -9.23
CA LYS A 70 -42.33 12.07 -8.34
C LYS A 70 -43.33 11.09 -8.96
N ASP A 71 -43.14 9.80 -8.72
CA ASP A 71 -44.10 8.75 -9.08
C ASP A 71 -44.58 7.96 -7.83
N PRO A 72 -45.85 7.49 -7.81
CA PRO A 72 -46.47 6.85 -6.65
C PRO A 72 -45.95 5.42 -6.41
N PRO A 73 -46.13 4.85 -5.19
CA PRO A 73 -45.36 3.70 -4.76
C PRO A 73 -45.78 2.42 -5.49
N ARG A 74 -44.85 1.86 -6.27
CA ARG A 74 -44.88 0.44 -6.62
C ARG A 74 -44.17 -0.33 -5.52
N THR A 75 -44.90 -1.29 -4.94
CA THR A 75 -44.34 -2.36 -4.11
C THR A 75 -43.35 -3.18 -4.94
N GLU A 76 -42.06 -2.86 -4.83
CA GLU A 76 -40.98 -3.68 -5.35
C GLU A 76 -40.26 -4.39 -4.19
N THR A 77 -40.22 -5.71 -4.32
CA THR A 77 -39.46 -6.65 -3.50
C THR A 77 -37.99 -6.23 -3.35
N PRO A 78 -37.37 -6.40 -2.17
CA PRO A 78 -35.98 -6.00 -1.96
C PRO A 78 -35.05 -6.82 -2.86
N MET A 79 -34.39 -6.13 -3.79
CA MET A 79 -33.32 -6.67 -4.59
C MET A 79 -32.10 -6.87 -3.68
N LYS A 80 -31.77 -8.12 -3.38
CA LYS A 80 -30.53 -8.48 -2.68
C LYS A 80 -29.36 -8.30 -3.65
N LEU A 81 -28.53 -7.31 -3.41
CA LEU A 81 -27.20 -7.24 -4.03
C LEU A 81 -26.34 -8.35 -3.39
N GLY A 82 -25.99 -9.35 -4.19
CA GLY A 82 -25.13 -10.45 -3.76
C GLY A 82 -23.70 -9.96 -3.60
N THR A 83 -23.27 -9.76 -2.37
CA THR A 83 -21.85 -9.72 -2.01
C THR A 83 -21.28 -11.13 -2.15
N THR A 84 -20.72 -11.45 -3.31
CA THR A 84 -19.79 -12.58 -3.41
C THR A 84 -18.42 -12.09 -2.98
N SER A 85 -18.20 -12.09 -1.66
CA SER A 85 -16.86 -12.08 -1.08
C SER A 85 -16.21 -13.41 -1.44
N THR A 86 -15.40 -13.40 -2.50
CA THR A 86 -14.59 -14.55 -2.88
C THR A 86 -13.33 -14.55 -2.03
N HIS A 87 -13.36 -15.33 -0.95
CA HIS A 87 -12.19 -15.63 -0.15
C HIS A 87 -11.15 -16.37 -0.99
N THR A 88 -10.01 -15.73 -1.24
CA THR A 88 -8.83 -16.32 -1.88
C THR A 88 -8.13 -17.23 -0.87
N ALA A 89 -8.54 -18.50 -0.79
CA ALA A 89 -7.81 -19.52 -0.05
C ALA A 89 -6.77 -20.17 -0.97
N LEU A 90 -5.51 -19.76 -0.83
CA LEU A 90 -4.36 -20.40 -1.48
C LEU A 90 -4.13 -21.77 -0.79
N LEU A 91 -4.74 -22.83 -1.32
CA LEU A 91 -4.61 -24.19 -0.80
C LEU A 91 -3.36 -24.84 -1.41
N LEU A 92 -2.25 -24.84 -0.65
CA LEU A 92 -1.06 -25.64 -0.97
C LEU A 92 -1.39 -27.13 -0.82
N THR A 93 -1.53 -27.85 -1.93
CA THR A 93 -1.58 -29.32 -1.94
C THR A 93 -0.24 -29.92 -2.37
N THR A 94 0.30 -30.78 -1.51
CA THR A 94 1.51 -31.59 -1.68
C THR A 94 1.40 -32.54 -2.88
N LEU A 95 2.30 -32.40 -3.86
CA LEU A 95 2.34 -33.18 -5.09
C LEU A 95 3.22 -34.43 -4.94
N SER A 96 2.66 -35.61 -5.25
CA SER A 96 3.38 -36.89 -5.32
C SER A 96 3.74 -37.20 -6.78
N LEU A 97 5.03 -37.11 -7.14
CA LEU A 97 5.52 -37.42 -8.49
C LEU A 97 6.03 -38.88 -8.57
N LEU A 98 5.40 -39.69 -9.43
CA LEU A 98 5.89 -41.00 -9.86
C LEU A 98 6.84 -40.80 -11.06
N SER A 99 8.13 -41.04 -10.86
CA SER A 99 9.18 -40.87 -11.88
C SER A 99 9.49 -42.18 -12.61
N ALA A 100 9.33 -42.20 -13.95
CA ALA A 100 9.96 -43.17 -14.85
C ALA A 100 11.26 -42.55 -15.42
N GLY A 101 12.34 -43.33 -15.42
CA GLY A 101 13.71 -42.85 -15.55
C GLY A 101 14.19 -42.51 -16.97
N CYS A 102 14.64 -41.26 -17.12
CA CYS A 102 15.76 -40.85 -17.96
C CYS A 102 16.69 -40.00 -17.07
N THR A 103 17.96 -40.37 -16.93
CA THR A 103 18.95 -39.64 -16.12
C THR A 103 19.41 -38.37 -16.82
N ILE A 104 18.54 -37.35 -16.85
CA ILE A 104 18.97 -35.97 -17.12
C ILE A 104 19.79 -35.55 -15.90
N ARG A 105 21.05 -35.16 -16.12
CA ARG A 105 21.95 -34.61 -15.09
C ARG A 105 21.19 -33.49 -14.39
N GLN A 106 20.83 -33.72 -13.12
CA GLN A 106 20.13 -32.70 -12.34
C GLN A 106 21.10 -31.52 -12.21
N PRO A 107 20.68 -30.28 -12.55
CA PRO A 107 21.44 -29.09 -12.21
C PRO A 107 21.79 -29.16 -10.73
N SER A 108 23.03 -28.85 -10.39
CA SER A 108 23.39 -28.74 -8.98
C SER A 108 22.60 -27.58 -8.36
N ASP A 109 22.29 -27.63 -7.07
CA ASP A 109 21.53 -26.55 -6.40
C ASP A 109 22.22 -25.17 -6.56
N ASP A 110 23.54 -25.18 -6.76
CA ASP A 110 24.39 -24.02 -7.02
C ASP A 110 24.06 -23.36 -8.38
N ASP A 111 23.64 -24.12 -9.39
CA ASP A 111 23.32 -23.58 -10.72
C ASP A 111 22.01 -22.77 -10.74
N VAL A 112 21.18 -22.89 -9.69
CA VAL A 112 19.85 -22.26 -9.61
C VAL A 112 19.82 -21.13 -8.58
N SER A 113 20.79 -21.07 -7.66
CA SER A 113 20.79 -20.09 -6.57
C SER A 113 20.82 -18.65 -7.08
N GLU A 114 21.54 -18.39 -8.17
CA GLU A 114 21.64 -17.04 -8.74
C GLU A 114 20.26 -16.49 -9.17
N TYR A 115 19.42 -17.32 -9.81
CA TYR A 115 18.09 -16.92 -10.27
C TYR A 115 17.09 -16.76 -9.10
N ARG A 116 17.31 -17.47 -7.99
CA ARG A 116 16.49 -17.31 -6.77
C ARG A 116 16.81 -16.01 -6.04
N GLU A 117 18.08 -15.61 -6.05
CA GLU A 117 18.56 -14.41 -5.36
C GLU A 117 18.23 -13.12 -6.12
N ALA A 118 18.01 -13.22 -7.43
CA ALA A 118 17.58 -12.12 -8.27
C ALA A 118 16.21 -11.50 -7.88
N LEU A 119 15.34 -12.30 -7.24
CA LEU A 119 14.02 -11.85 -6.82
C LEU A 119 14.06 -11.26 -5.41
N PRO A 120 13.48 -10.06 -5.19
CA PRO A 120 13.36 -9.49 -3.86
C PRO A 120 12.62 -10.43 -2.90
N LYS A 121 13.10 -10.52 -1.65
CA LYS A 121 12.44 -11.32 -0.61
C LYS A 121 11.21 -10.58 -0.08
N ALA A 122 10.11 -11.31 0.13
CA ALA A 122 8.88 -10.77 0.72
C ALA A 122 9.12 -9.98 2.03
N ASP A 123 10.01 -10.50 2.89
CA ASP A 123 10.32 -9.90 4.19
C ASP A 123 11.02 -8.53 4.07
N HIS A 124 11.60 -8.21 2.91
CA HIS A 124 12.23 -6.91 2.66
C HIS A 124 11.23 -5.83 2.25
N VAL A 125 10.01 -6.21 1.87
CA VAL A 125 9.01 -5.32 1.24
C VAL A 125 8.01 -4.77 2.27
N ARG A 126 8.11 -5.19 3.53
CA ARG A 126 7.21 -4.72 4.59
C ARG A 126 7.60 -3.33 5.08
N VAL A 127 6.76 -2.32 4.83
CA VAL A 127 6.78 -1.05 5.55
C VAL A 127 6.10 -1.24 6.91
N ALA A 128 6.87 -1.08 7.98
CA ALA A 128 6.34 -0.84 9.32
C ALA A 128 5.88 0.61 9.45
N GLY A 129 4.60 0.88 9.72
CA GLY A 129 4.15 2.22 10.08
C GLY A 129 4.28 2.51 11.59
N PRO A 130 3.99 3.75 12.03
CA PRO A 130 4.05 4.14 13.44
C PRO A 130 3.19 3.26 14.35
N GLU A 131 2.15 2.62 13.83
CA GLU A 131 1.30 1.66 14.54
C GLU A 131 2.00 0.35 14.96
N THR A 132 3.09 -0.03 14.28
CA THR A 132 3.85 -1.26 14.61
C THR A 132 4.61 -1.17 15.92
N GLN A 133 4.73 0.02 16.51
CA GLN A 133 5.41 0.20 17.80
C GLN A 133 4.59 -0.34 19.00
N GLY A 134 3.32 -0.73 18.79
CA GLY A 134 2.38 -1.06 19.87
C GLY A 134 2.16 -2.54 20.22
N THR A 135 2.32 -3.50 19.30
CA THR A 135 2.01 -4.93 19.61
C THR A 135 2.76 -5.94 18.75
N GLU A 136 3.56 -6.80 19.40
CA GLU A 136 4.25 -7.95 18.78
C GLU A 136 3.30 -9.05 18.22
N LYS A 137 1.99 -8.81 18.15
CA LYS A 137 0.96 -9.77 17.72
C LYS A 137 0.37 -9.54 16.33
N ALA A 138 0.82 -8.54 15.57
CA ALA A 138 0.30 -8.25 14.23
C ALA A 138 0.73 -9.26 13.14
N GLN A 139 1.55 -10.28 13.47
CA GLN A 139 2.13 -11.21 12.48
C GLN A 139 1.13 -12.22 11.87
N THR A 140 -0.07 -12.40 12.44
CA THR A 140 -1.06 -13.38 11.95
C THR A 140 -2.26 -12.78 11.21
N ALA A 141 -2.32 -11.46 11.00
CA ALA A 141 -3.48 -10.79 10.37
C ALA A 141 -3.39 -10.67 8.84
N TYR A 142 -2.33 -11.16 8.19
CA TYR A 142 -2.22 -11.15 6.72
C TYR A 142 -3.20 -12.11 6.00
N GLY A 143 -3.94 -12.95 6.74
CA GLY A 143 -4.93 -13.87 6.17
C GLY A 143 -6.39 -13.39 6.23
N ALA A 144 -6.67 -12.22 6.83
CA ALA A 144 -8.05 -11.77 7.05
C ALA A 144 -8.21 -10.24 7.22
N ALA A 145 -7.25 -9.43 6.75
CA ALA A 145 -7.59 -8.05 6.42
C ALA A 145 -8.56 -8.15 5.24
N ASP A 146 -9.79 -7.72 5.47
CA ASP A 146 -10.78 -7.48 4.41
C ASP A 146 -10.03 -6.78 3.26
N ALA A 147 -9.94 -7.44 2.11
CA ALA A 147 -9.16 -7.00 0.96
C ALA A 147 -9.85 -5.82 0.25
N GLY A 148 -10.35 -4.86 1.03
CA GLY A 148 -10.76 -3.54 0.58
C GLY A 148 -9.52 -2.75 0.17
N LEU A 149 -8.95 -3.15 -0.97
CA LEU A 149 -7.94 -2.41 -1.71
C LEU A 149 -8.51 -1.04 -2.05
N LEU A 150 -7.99 0.01 -1.41
CA LEU A 150 -8.18 1.44 -1.69
C LEU A 150 -9.62 2.01 -1.68
N ALA A 151 -10.67 1.18 -1.80
CA ALA A 151 -12.03 1.63 -2.09
C ALA A 151 -13.05 1.39 -0.95
N ASP A 152 -12.76 0.53 0.03
CA ASP A 152 -13.65 0.31 1.18
C ASP A 152 -13.25 1.24 2.34
N ALA A 153 -13.28 2.55 2.09
CA ALA A 153 -13.18 3.55 3.14
C ALA A 153 -14.43 3.47 4.02
N ARG A 154 -14.44 2.52 4.96
CA ARG A 154 -15.38 2.51 6.07
C ARG A 154 -15.34 3.88 6.73
N GLU A 155 -16.50 4.50 6.94
CA GLU A 155 -16.57 5.79 7.64
C GLU A 155 -15.71 5.72 8.91
N PRO A 156 -14.77 6.66 9.09
CA PRO A 156 -13.92 6.66 10.27
C PRO A 156 -14.81 6.68 11.52
N GLU A 157 -14.34 6.02 12.58
CA GLU A 157 -14.89 6.26 13.92
C GLU A 157 -14.87 7.78 14.17
N VAL A 158 -15.92 8.31 14.82
CA VAL A 158 -16.39 9.72 14.76
C VAL A 158 -15.33 10.80 15.04
N ASP A 159 -14.13 10.42 15.47
CA ASP A 159 -13.04 11.33 15.82
C ASP A 159 -11.74 11.14 15.00
N VAL A 160 -11.63 10.13 14.14
CA VAL A 160 -10.41 9.89 13.35
C VAL A 160 -10.38 10.78 12.11
N ALA A 161 -9.25 11.46 11.87
CA ALA A 161 -9.06 12.30 10.69
C ALA A 161 -9.22 11.48 9.38
N GLN A 162 -9.99 12.02 8.44
CA GLN A 162 -10.34 11.34 7.19
C GLN A 162 -9.09 11.08 6.33
N TRP A 163 -8.28 12.11 6.14
CA TRP A 163 -7.07 12.06 5.32
C TRP A 163 -5.91 11.35 6.01
N TYR A 164 -5.91 11.25 7.34
CA TYR A 164 -5.05 10.28 8.02
C TYR A 164 -5.39 8.86 7.58
N SER A 165 -6.68 8.49 7.67
CA SER A 165 -7.16 7.15 7.33
C SER A 165 -6.87 6.82 5.87
N PHE A 166 -7.11 7.78 4.97
CA PHE A 166 -6.79 7.64 3.55
C PHE A 166 -5.29 7.48 3.30
N THR A 167 -4.44 8.38 3.84
CA THR A 167 -2.96 8.31 3.71
C THR A 167 -2.45 6.93 4.15
N ARG A 168 -2.94 6.46 5.29
CA ARG A 168 -2.56 5.15 5.84
C ARG A 168 -3.03 4.01 4.93
N ASN A 169 -4.29 4.02 4.49
CA ASN A 169 -4.83 2.97 3.64
C ASN A 169 -4.10 2.89 2.29
N VAL A 170 -3.76 4.02 1.69
CA VAL A 170 -2.96 4.08 0.44
C VAL A 170 -1.58 3.46 0.66
N ARG A 171 -0.87 3.92 1.70
CA ARG A 171 0.43 3.37 2.07
C ARG A 171 0.35 1.85 2.29
N ASP A 172 -0.54 1.41 3.15
CA ASP A 172 -0.68 0.00 3.52
C ASP A 172 -1.09 -0.84 2.29
N GLY A 173 -1.95 -0.32 1.42
CA GLY A 173 -2.37 -0.97 0.18
C GLY A 173 -1.22 -1.23 -0.78
N VAL A 174 -0.41 -0.21 -1.09
CA VAL A 174 0.77 -0.36 -1.97
C VAL A 174 1.76 -1.37 -1.40
N ASN A 175 1.99 -1.34 -0.08
CA ASN A 175 2.89 -2.29 0.59
C ASN A 175 2.38 -3.73 0.55
N VAL A 176 1.08 -3.92 0.81
CA VAL A 176 0.46 -5.25 0.78
C VAL A 176 0.53 -5.83 -0.63
N VAL A 177 0.17 -5.06 -1.66
CA VAL A 177 0.25 -5.53 -3.06
C VAL A 177 1.68 -5.91 -3.42
N THR A 178 2.64 -5.01 -3.16
CA THR A 178 4.06 -5.25 -3.47
C THR A 178 4.58 -6.49 -2.75
N GLY A 179 4.28 -6.62 -1.44
CA GLY A 179 4.71 -7.75 -0.63
C GLY A 179 4.06 -9.08 -1.04
N VAL A 180 2.78 -9.08 -1.41
CA VAL A 180 2.08 -10.29 -1.88
C VAL A 180 2.66 -10.79 -3.20
N ILE A 181 2.95 -9.89 -4.14
CA ILE A 181 3.52 -10.26 -5.44
C ILE A 181 4.93 -10.81 -5.27
N LEU A 182 5.81 -10.05 -4.61
CA LEU A 182 7.21 -10.47 -4.40
C LEU A 182 7.29 -11.74 -3.54
N GLY A 183 6.42 -11.88 -2.54
CA GLY A 183 6.33 -13.11 -1.76
C GLY A 183 5.82 -14.32 -2.53
N SER A 184 4.90 -14.12 -3.49
CA SER A 184 4.44 -15.20 -4.37
C SER A 184 5.54 -15.66 -5.31
N LEU A 185 6.29 -14.72 -5.92
CA LEU A 185 7.44 -15.03 -6.77
C LEU A 185 8.53 -15.77 -5.98
N TRP A 186 8.82 -15.28 -4.77
CA TRP A 186 9.75 -15.94 -3.85
C TRP A 186 9.34 -17.39 -3.59
N LEU A 187 8.07 -17.65 -3.27
CA LEU A 187 7.58 -19.02 -3.02
C LEU A 187 7.78 -19.92 -4.25
N VAL A 188 7.50 -19.42 -5.46
CA VAL A 188 7.68 -20.19 -6.71
C VAL A 188 9.13 -20.58 -6.91
N VAL A 189 10.09 -19.64 -6.81
CA VAL A 189 11.51 -19.93 -7.07
C VAL A 189 12.17 -20.81 -6.00
N HIS A 190 11.55 -20.93 -4.83
CA HIS A 190 11.97 -21.87 -3.78
C HIS A 190 11.46 -23.30 -4.02
N THR A 191 10.74 -23.54 -5.11
CA THR A 191 10.50 -24.89 -5.63
C THR A 191 11.58 -25.28 -6.64
N ARG A 192 11.53 -26.53 -7.10
CA ARG A 192 12.47 -27.02 -8.11
C ARG A 192 12.06 -26.47 -9.50
N PRO A 193 12.97 -25.85 -10.26
CA PRO A 193 12.68 -25.46 -11.65
C PRO A 193 12.41 -26.71 -12.51
N SER A 194 11.52 -26.58 -13.47
CA SER A 194 11.23 -27.59 -14.49
C SER A 194 12.31 -27.62 -15.58
N GLU A 195 12.94 -26.47 -15.84
CA GLU A 195 13.99 -26.30 -16.84
C GLU A 195 15.04 -25.32 -16.35
N VAL A 196 16.31 -25.60 -16.66
CA VAL A 196 17.45 -24.71 -16.37
C VAL A 196 18.35 -24.70 -17.62
N GLY A 197 18.53 -23.51 -18.18
CA GLY A 197 19.44 -23.24 -19.29
C GLY A 197 20.74 -22.59 -18.82
N SER A 198 21.55 -22.09 -19.76
CA SER A 198 22.80 -21.38 -19.47
C SER A 198 22.59 -20.03 -18.78
N ASP A 199 21.47 -19.39 -19.07
CA ASP A 199 21.14 -18.00 -18.79
C ASP A 199 19.68 -17.84 -18.35
N TYR A 200 18.97 -18.93 -18.08
CA TYR A 200 17.60 -18.88 -17.58
C TYR A 200 17.23 -20.07 -16.71
N ALA A 201 16.18 -19.89 -15.91
CA ALA A 201 15.48 -20.96 -15.21
C ALA A 201 13.96 -20.79 -15.35
N VAL A 202 13.24 -21.92 -15.47
CA VAL A 202 11.78 -21.95 -15.61
C VAL A 202 11.16 -22.77 -14.47
N TRP A 203 10.09 -22.25 -13.88
CA TRP A 203 9.23 -22.94 -12.93
C TRP A 203 7.83 -23.08 -13.53
N GLY A 204 7.46 -24.31 -13.88
CA GLY A 204 6.16 -24.64 -14.46
C GLY A 204 6.25 -25.39 -15.79
N PRO A 205 5.14 -25.53 -16.54
CA PRO A 205 3.83 -24.96 -16.25
C PRO A 205 3.16 -25.56 -15.02
N TYR A 206 2.39 -24.73 -14.31
CA TYR A 206 1.47 -25.11 -13.26
C TYR A 206 0.05 -24.76 -13.70
N THR A 207 -0.88 -25.69 -13.48
CA THR A 207 -2.31 -25.46 -13.72
C THR A 207 -3.12 -26.29 -12.74
N ASP A 208 -4.12 -25.67 -12.11
CA ASP A 208 -5.07 -26.38 -11.26
C ASP A 208 -6.20 -26.97 -12.11
N ALA A 209 -6.93 -27.95 -11.54
CA ALA A 209 -8.01 -28.63 -12.25
C ALA A 209 -9.08 -27.65 -12.80
N LEU A 210 -9.41 -26.61 -12.04
CA LEU A 210 -10.42 -25.62 -12.38
C LEU A 210 -9.87 -24.32 -12.98
N ASP A 211 -8.56 -24.17 -13.08
CA ASP A 211 -7.97 -22.96 -13.66
C ASP A 211 -7.97 -23.06 -15.19
N PRO A 212 -8.48 -22.07 -15.94
CA PRO A 212 -8.45 -22.07 -17.40
C PRO A 212 -7.06 -21.74 -17.96
N VAL A 213 -6.09 -21.38 -17.11
CA VAL A 213 -4.75 -20.93 -17.51
C VAL A 213 -3.68 -21.90 -16.98
N ALA A 214 -2.69 -22.20 -17.83
CA ALA A 214 -1.43 -22.79 -17.41
C ALA A 214 -0.38 -21.68 -17.26
N ARG A 215 0.27 -21.58 -16.11
CA ARG A 215 1.21 -20.51 -15.78
C ARG A 215 2.62 -21.01 -15.57
N ARG A 216 3.63 -20.20 -15.90
CA ARG A 216 5.02 -20.46 -15.56
C ARG A 216 5.73 -19.17 -15.16
N LEU A 217 6.77 -19.31 -14.35
CA LEU A 217 7.72 -18.23 -14.08
C LEU A 217 9.01 -18.52 -14.84
N ARG A 218 9.47 -17.58 -15.67
CA ARG A 218 10.79 -17.63 -16.32
C ARG A 218 11.65 -16.51 -15.75
N VAL A 219 12.87 -16.83 -15.33
CA VAL A 219 13.88 -15.86 -14.89
C VAL A 219 15.07 -15.99 -15.85
N GLU A 220 15.54 -14.88 -16.38
CA GLU A 220 16.59 -14.79 -17.40
C GLU A 220 17.66 -13.80 -16.96
N ARG A 221 18.93 -14.20 -17.07
CA ARG A 221 20.08 -13.34 -16.79
C ARG A 221 20.36 -12.48 -18.02
N VAL A 222 20.24 -11.17 -17.88
CA VAL A 222 20.41 -10.20 -18.98
C VAL A 222 21.75 -9.48 -18.95
N ALA A 223 22.40 -9.42 -17.78
CA ALA A 223 23.78 -8.97 -17.60
C ALA A 223 24.41 -9.66 -16.38
N GLU A 224 25.65 -9.30 -16.02
CA GLU A 224 26.28 -9.78 -14.79
C GLU A 224 25.46 -9.31 -13.58
N ASP A 225 24.94 -10.27 -12.81
CA ASP A 225 24.05 -10.06 -11.66
C ASP A 225 22.76 -9.27 -11.94
N GLU A 226 22.34 -9.11 -13.20
CA GLU A 226 21.06 -8.49 -13.59
C GLU A 226 20.12 -9.51 -14.22
N TYR A 227 18.85 -9.50 -13.80
CA TYR A 227 17.87 -10.49 -14.21
C TYR A 227 16.53 -9.87 -14.58
N GLU A 228 15.90 -10.43 -15.61
CA GLU A 228 14.49 -10.23 -15.91
C GLU A 228 13.68 -11.44 -15.46
N TYR A 229 12.46 -11.21 -14.99
CA TYR A 229 11.53 -12.28 -14.68
C TYR A 229 10.16 -12.03 -15.30
N ARG A 230 9.52 -13.12 -15.74
CA ARG A 230 8.22 -13.11 -16.42
C ARG A 230 7.33 -14.18 -15.82
N LEU A 231 6.22 -13.77 -15.22
CA LEU A 231 5.10 -14.66 -14.97
C LEU A 231 4.24 -14.68 -16.23
N GLU A 232 4.18 -15.83 -16.87
CA GLU A 232 3.51 -16.01 -18.14
C GLU A 232 2.32 -16.95 -17.97
N GLY A 233 1.28 -16.74 -18.77
CA GLY A 233 0.13 -17.62 -18.84
C GLY A 233 -0.22 -17.96 -20.29
N ARG A 234 -0.75 -19.16 -20.49
CA ARG A 234 -1.37 -19.58 -21.75
C ARG A 234 -2.70 -20.28 -21.47
N PRO A 235 -3.65 -20.33 -22.42
CA PRO A 235 -4.85 -21.15 -22.27
C PRO A 235 -4.47 -22.60 -21.94
N LYS A 236 -5.15 -23.21 -20.97
CA LYS A 236 -4.90 -24.59 -20.53
C LYS A 236 -5.09 -25.62 -21.65
N SER A 237 -5.91 -25.31 -22.64
CA SER A 237 -6.15 -26.16 -23.81
C SER A 237 -5.08 -26.07 -24.89
N SER A 238 -4.18 -25.08 -24.82
CA SER A 238 -3.04 -25.01 -25.72
C SER A 238 -1.94 -25.96 -25.25
N ASP A 239 -0.98 -26.29 -26.12
CA ASP A 239 0.33 -26.85 -25.74
C ASP A 239 1.48 -26.14 -26.48
N SER A 240 1.18 -25.01 -27.14
CA SER A 240 2.15 -24.22 -27.88
C SER A 240 2.93 -23.30 -26.95
N GLU A 241 4.24 -23.26 -27.12
CA GLU A 241 5.12 -22.29 -26.48
C GLU A 241 4.81 -20.85 -26.93
N ASP A 242 4.37 -20.68 -28.17
CA ASP A 242 4.03 -19.38 -28.76
C ASP A 242 2.73 -18.79 -28.18
N ASP A 243 1.99 -19.53 -27.35
CA ASP A 243 0.73 -19.07 -26.74
C ASP A 243 0.93 -18.47 -25.34
N TYR A 244 2.14 -18.54 -24.77
CA TYR A 244 2.42 -17.82 -23.54
C TYR A 244 2.36 -16.30 -23.76
N ARG A 245 1.73 -15.63 -22.81
CA ARG A 245 1.63 -14.17 -22.73
C ARG A 245 2.12 -13.74 -21.35
N THR A 246 2.91 -12.68 -21.30
CA THR A 246 3.44 -12.14 -20.04
C THR A 246 2.32 -11.43 -19.29
N ILE A 247 1.98 -11.94 -18.11
CA ILE A 247 1.01 -11.31 -17.18
C ILE A 247 1.75 -10.34 -16.25
N LEU A 248 2.93 -10.74 -15.79
CA LEU A 248 3.79 -9.90 -14.98
C LEU A 248 5.22 -9.97 -15.51
N PHE A 249 5.82 -8.81 -15.68
CA PHE A 249 7.22 -8.62 -16.07
C PHE A 249 7.93 -7.88 -14.94
N GLY A 250 9.19 -8.18 -14.67
CA GLY A 250 9.98 -7.36 -13.75
C GLY A 250 11.47 -7.54 -13.90
N LYS A 251 12.20 -6.68 -13.21
CA LYS A 251 13.66 -6.67 -13.15
C LYS A 251 14.10 -6.74 -11.70
N GLY A 252 15.16 -7.52 -11.45
CA GLY A 252 15.81 -7.60 -10.16
C GLY A 252 17.30 -7.87 -10.30
N TYR A 253 17.99 -7.87 -9.17
CA TYR A 253 19.45 -7.90 -9.11
C TYR A 253 19.93 -8.98 -8.15
N GLY A 254 20.97 -9.72 -8.56
CA GLY A 254 21.63 -10.73 -7.74
C GLY A 254 22.33 -10.11 -6.52
N ARG A 255 22.64 -10.94 -5.51
CA ARG A 255 23.27 -10.48 -4.25
C ARG A 255 24.56 -9.66 -4.42
N PRO A 256 25.46 -9.94 -5.39
CA PRO A 256 26.68 -9.16 -5.55
C PRO A 256 26.47 -7.75 -6.12
N HIS A 257 25.30 -7.46 -6.71
CA HIS A 257 25.00 -6.19 -7.36
C HIS A 257 24.69 -5.07 -6.34
N ASP A 258 25.12 -3.83 -6.63
CA ASP A 258 24.92 -2.68 -5.73
C ASP A 258 23.44 -2.27 -5.58
N GLU A 259 22.61 -2.64 -6.56
CA GLU A 259 21.14 -2.44 -6.59
C GLU A 259 20.37 -3.67 -6.06
N HIS A 260 21.04 -4.62 -5.38
CA HIS A 260 20.35 -5.79 -4.82
C HIS A 260 19.22 -5.38 -3.86
N GLY A 261 18.01 -5.82 -4.16
CA GLY A 261 16.78 -5.48 -3.43
C GLY A 261 15.94 -4.41 -4.15
N ASP A 262 16.55 -3.60 -4.99
CA ASP A 262 15.86 -2.63 -5.84
C ASP A 262 15.26 -3.36 -7.06
N GLY A 263 14.23 -2.77 -7.65
CA GLY A 263 13.63 -3.34 -8.85
C GLY A 263 12.30 -2.73 -9.24
N PHE A 264 11.69 -3.32 -10.25
CA PHE A 264 10.32 -3.00 -10.63
C PHE A 264 9.60 -4.24 -11.14
N PHE A 265 8.28 -4.18 -11.14
CA PHE A 265 7.45 -5.08 -11.93
C PHE A 265 6.25 -4.37 -12.51
N THR A 266 5.81 -4.82 -13.69
CA THR A 266 4.59 -4.39 -14.37
C THR A 266 3.65 -5.59 -14.50
N ILE A 267 2.38 -5.38 -14.15
CA ILE A 267 1.28 -6.32 -14.35
C ILE A 267 0.45 -5.84 -15.54
N ASP A 268 0.26 -6.70 -16.52
CA ASP A 268 -0.65 -6.48 -17.64
C ASP A 268 -2.01 -7.10 -17.32
N LEU A 269 -2.95 -6.24 -16.92
CA LEU A 269 -4.31 -6.64 -16.56
C LEU A 269 -5.14 -7.01 -17.78
N ASP A 270 -4.81 -6.49 -18.95
CA ASP A 270 -5.47 -6.85 -20.20
C ASP A 270 -5.13 -8.28 -20.63
N VAL A 271 -3.86 -8.69 -20.47
CA VAL A 271 -3.44 -10.07 -20.67
C VAL A 271 -4.07 -11.00 -19.64
N ALA A 272 -4.08 -10.61 -18.36
CA ALA A 272 -4.75 -11.39 -17.32
C ALA A 272 -6.24 -11.61 -17.64
N ARG A 273 -6.94 -10.54 -18.06
CA ARG A 273 -8.34 -10.59 -18.50
C ARG A 273 -8.56 -11.44 -19.73
N ALA A 274 -7.67 -11.37 -20.72
CA ALA A 274 -7.78 -12.19 -21.92
C ALA A 274 -7.62 -13.69 -21.62
N LEU A 275 -6.77 -14.04 -20.64
CA LEU A 275 -6.50 -15.43 -20.24
C LEU A 275 -7.59 -16.01 -19.33
N ASP A 276 -8.13 -15.22 -18.40
CA ASP A 276 -9.23 -15.64 -17.51
C ASP A 276 -10.28 -14.52 -17.35
N PRO A 277 -11.17 -14.35 -18.35
CA PRO A 277 -12.21 -13.31 -18.32
C PRO A 277 -13.19 -13.45 -17.16
N GLY A 278 -13.37 -14.66 -16.61
CA GLY A 278 -14.31 -14.92 -15.53
C GLY A 278 -13.87 -14.28 -14.20
N ARG A 279 -12.54 -14.26 -13.94
CA ARG A 279 -11.96 -13.67 -12.73
C ARG A 279 -11.63 -12.18 -12.90
N HIS A 280 -11.29 -11.76 -14.11
CA HIS A 280 -10.68 -10.46 -14.40
C HIS A 280 -11.55 -9.56 -15.29
N ALA A 281 -12.86 -9.76 -15.31
CA ALA A 281 -13.77 -9.07 -16.23
C ALA A 281 -13.66 -7.53 -16.18
N LYS A 282 -13.38 -6.97 -15.00
CA LYS A 282 -13.29 -5.52 -14.75
C LYS A 282 -11.87 -4.97 -14.86
N ASP A 283 -10.87 -5.84 -14.93
CA ASP A 283 -9.47 -5.43 -14.89
C ASP A 283 -9.06 -4.92 -16.28
N SER A 284 -8.25 -3.86 -16.34
CA SER A 284 -7.76 -3.33 -17.61
C SER A 284 -6.51 -2.49 -17.41
N GLY A 285 -5.71 -2.35 -18.47
CA GLY A 285 -4.51 -1.53 -18.45
C GLY A 285 -3.33 -2.19 -17.73
N THR A 286 -2.49 -1.37 -17.10
CA THR A 286 -1.26 -1.84 -16.45
C THR A 286 -1.09 -1.30 -15.03
N ILE A 287 -0.36 -2.05 -14.22
CA ILE A 287 0.12 -1.61 -12.91
C ILE A 287 1.63 -1.77 -12.90
N THR A 288 2.39 -0.69 -12.75
CA THR A 288 3.84 -0.73 -12.57
C THR A 288 4.19 -0.35 -11.14
N ILE A 289 5.02 -1.14 -10.49
CA ILE A 289 5.52 -0.88 -9.14
C ILE A 289 7.04 -0.86 -9.19
N THR A 290 7.64 0.29 -8.90
CA THR A 290 9.08 0.47 -8.69
C THR A 290 9.35 0.55 -7.19
N HIS A 291 10.38 -0.14 -6.71
CA HIS A 291 10.71 -0.18 -5.28
C HIS A 291 12.23 -0.07 -5.04
N ASP A 292 12.59 0.68 -4.00
CA ASP A 292 13.94 0.75 -3.41
C ASP A 292 13.87 0.12 -2.01
N LEU A 293 14.52 -1.04 -1.85
CA LEU A 293 14.53 -1.77 -0.59
C LEU A 293 15.82 -1.49 0.17
N THR A 294 15.71 -1.36 1.48
CA THR A 294 16.86 -1.02 2.31
C THR A 294 17.96 -2.10 2.26
N ARG A 295 19.18 -1.64 1.98
CA ARG A 295 20.38 -2.47 1.72
C ARG A 295 21.01 -3.13 2.95
N SER A 296 20.31 -3.21 4.09
CA SER A 296 20.95 -3.63 5.35
C SER A 296 20.59 -5.07 5.74
N PRO A 297 21.41 -6.08 5.40
CA PRO A 297 21.17 -7.47 5.81
C PRO A 297 21.29 -7.68 7.33
N ASP A 298 21.99 -6.78 8.04
CA ASP A 298 22.32 -6.91 9.47
C ASP A 298 21.43 -6.06 10.40
N ARG A 299 20.59 -5.16 9.86
CA ARG A 299 19.64 -4.41 10.67
C ARG A 299 18.33 -5.16 10.74
N ARG A 300 17.88 -5.46 11.96
CA ARG A 300 16.54 -5.98 12.25
C ARG A 300 15.53 -5.21 11.40
N LEU A 301 14.79 -5.95 10.57
CA LEU A 301 13.73 -5.63 9.62
C LEU A 301 12.69 -4.60 10.11
N ARG A 302 13.14 -3.40 10.45
CA ARG A 302 12.33 -2.18 10.59
C ARG A 302 12.64 -1.18 9.48
N ALA A 303 13.55 -1.54 8.59
CA ALA A 303 14.01 -0.69 7.52
C ALA A 303 13.01 -0.84 6.36
N LEU A 304 12.07 0.10 6.35
CA LEU A 304 11.00 0.27 5.36
C LEU A 304 11.60 0.28 3.94
N PRO A 305 10.92 -0.22 2.90
CA PRO A 305 11.13 0.30 1.55
C PRO A 305 11.27 1.81 1.63
N ARG A 306 12.39 2.35 1.12
CA ARG A 306 12.64 3.80 1.18
C ARG A 306 11.63 4.52 0.30
N THR A 307 11.37 3.93 -0.86
CA THR A 307 10.41 4.41 -1.83
C THR A 307 9.68 3.23 -2.46
N ILE A 308 8.37 3.40 -2.65
CA ILE A 308 7.58 2.61 -3.60
C ILE A 308 6.84 3.60 -4.48
N VAL A 309 6.98 3.45 -5.78
CA VAL A 309 6.20 4.20 -6.77
C VAL A 309 5.27 3.21 -7.47
N ALA A 310 3.97 3.44 -7.37
CA ALA A 310 2.95 2.65 -8.05
C ALA A 310 2.26 3.51 -9.11
N GLU A 311 2.33 3.07 -10.36
CA GLU A 311 1.69 3.70 -11.51
C GLU A 311 0.60 2.76 -12.02
N ILE A 312 -0.64 3.23 -12.03
CA ILE A 312 -1.83 2.46 -12.42
C ILE A 312 -2.43 3.18 -13.63
N ASP A 313 -2.38 2.52 -14.77
CA ASP A 313 -2.76 3.06 -16.08
C ASP A 313 -3.87 2.19 -16.68
N PRO A 314 -5.14 2.35 -16.24
CA PRO A 314 -6.27 1.68 -16.84
C PRO A 314 -6.50 2.18 -18.28
N LYS A 315 -7.30 1.45 -19.07
CA LYS A 315 -7.62 1.93 -20.42
C LYS A 315 -8.43 3.23 -20.38
N GLY A 316 -7.97 4.26 -21.09
CA GLY A 316 -8.72 5.50 -21.29
C GLY A 316 -7.88 6.72 -20.92
N GLU A 317 -8.55 7.72 -20.33
CA GLU A 317 -7.90 8.94 -19.82
C GLU A 317 -7.54 8.85 -18.33
N SER A 318 -7.99 7.81 -17.63
CA SER A 318 -7.77 7.68 -16.19
C SER A 318 -6.37 7.19 -15.87
N PHE A 319 -5.79 7.68 -14.79
CA PHE A 319 -4.52 7.19 -14.24
C PHE A 319 -4.46 7.42 -12.73
N LEU A 320 -3.56 6.71 -12.06
CA LEU A 320 -3.22 6.92 -10.64
C LEU A 320 -1.74 6.63 -10.41
N THR A 321 -1.01 7.62 -9.94
CA THR A 321 0.39 7.52 -9.54
C THR A 321 0.49 7.77 -8.04
N ILE A 322 1.15 6.85 -7.32
CA ILE A 322 1.37 6.94 -5.88
C ILE A 322 2.88 6.89 -5.63
N HIS A 323 3.43 7.94 -5.04
CA HIS A 323 4.79 7.94 -4.50
C HIS A 323 4.72 7.80 -2.98
N SER A 324 5.10 6.63 -2.48
CA SER A 324 5.19 6.35 -1.05
C SER A 324 6.63 6.37 -0.61
N THR A 325 7.02 7.30 0.25
CA THR A 325 8.36 7.37 0.82
C THR A 325 8.33 7.21 2.33
N ALA A 326 9.36 6.56 2.87
CA ALA A 326 9.49 6.37 4.31
C ALA A 326 10.94 6.50 4.76
N ALA A 327 11.14 7.26 5.83
CA ALA A 327 12.44 7.50 6.44
C ALA A 327 12.76 6.43 7.50
N GLU A 328 14.05 6.28 7.82
CA GLU A 328 14.52 5.30 8.82
C GLU A 328 13.97 5.56 10.24
N ASP A 329 13.53 6.78 10.54
CA ASP A 329 12.92 7.14 11.83
C ASP A 329 11.42 6.83 11.92
N GLY A 330 10.80 6.37 10.82
CA GLY A 330 9.37 6.08 10.74
C GLY A 330 8.50 7.27 10.33
N SER A 331 9.08 8.43 10.03
CA SER A 331 8.39 9.48 9.28
C SER A 331 8.25 9.10 7.81
N GLY A 332 7.36 9.77 7.08
CA GLY A 332 7.18 9.49 5.67
C GLY A 332 6.18 10.41 5.01
N GLU A 333 5.97 10.13 3.72
CA GLU A 333 5.20 10.97 2.83
C GLU A 333 4.53 10.12 1.75
N ILE A 334 3.31 10.51 1.38
CA ILE A 334 2.52 9.95 0.29
C ILE A 334 2.17 11.10 -0.65
N GLU A 335 2.63 11.03 -1.89
CA GLU A 335 2.15 11.89 -2.97
C GLU A 335 1.27 11.06 -3.90
N ILE A 336 0.15 11.64 -4.31
CA ILE A 336 -0.79 11.03 -5.25
C ILE A 336 -1.08 12.04 -6.34
N ASP A 337 -1.00 11.57 -7.59
CA ASP A 337 -1.47 12.28 -8.76
C ASP A 337 -2.40 11.33 -9.52
N ALA A 338 -3.65 11.74 -9.77
CA ALA A 338 -4.62 10.88 -10.39
C ALA A 338 -5.58 11.65 -11.28
N ARG A 339 -6.06 10.96 -12.30
CA ARG A 339 -7.23 11.37 -13.08
C ARG A 339 -8.28 10.28 -12.96
N ALA A 340 -9.32 10.54 -12.19
CA ALA A 340 -10.31 9.54 -11.84
C ALA A 340 -11.68 10.18 -11.64
N ASP A 341 -12.73 9.39 -11.85
CA ASP A 341 -14.09 9.78 -11.47
C ASP A 341 -14.20 9.65 -9.94
N THR A 342 -14.45 10.77 -9.27
CA THR A 342 -14.63 10.83 -7.81
C THR A 342 -16.07 10.59 -7.37
N ASP A 343 -17.03 10.58 -8.32
CA ASP A 343 -18.41 10.23 -8.05
C ASP A 343 -18.56 8.71 -7.91
N ALA A 344 -19.35 8.30 -6.90
CA ALA A 344 -19.55 6.89 -6.61
C ALA A 344 -20.24 6.12 -7.74
N SER A 345 -20.90 6.80 -8.69
CA SER A 345 -21.49 6.14 -9.86
C SER A 345 -20.46 5.66 -10.87
N GLY A 346 -19.28 6.29 -10.95
CA GLY A 346 -18.28 6.02 -11.98
C GLY A 346 -18.76 6.32 -13.40
N THR A 347 -19.73 7.24 -13.54
CA THR A 347 -20.35 7.60 -14.83
C THR A 347 -20.30 9.09 -15.15
N THR A 348 -19.60 9.89 -14.34
CA THR A 348 -19.50 11.33 -14.52
C THR A 348 -18.13 11.70 -15.11
N ALA A 349 -17.77 12.99 -15.07
CA ALA A 349 -16.53 13.44 -15.67
C ALA A 349 -15.32 13.05 -14.79
N LEU A 350 -14.13 12.94 -15.38
CA LEU A 350 -12.91 12.64 -14.61
C LEU A 350 -12.36 13.92 -13.98
N GLU A 351 -12.08 13.89 -12.68
CA GLU A 351 -11.36 14.94 -11.96
C GLU A 351 -9.85 14.69 -12.00
N ASP A 352 -9.09 15.78 -11.95
CA ASP A 352 -7.67 15.75 -11.64
C ASP A 352 -7.50 15.93 -10.12
N LEU A 353 -6.84 14.96 -9.50
CA LEU A 353 -6.62 14.83 -8.07
C LEU A 353 -5.13 14.88 -7.77
N ALA A 354 -4.72 15.80 -6.91
CA ALA A 354 -3.37 15.82 -6.37
C ALA A 354 -3.45 15.81 -4.84
N MET A 355 -2.73 14.91 -4.18
CA MET A 355 -2.63 14.86 -2.73
C MET A 355 -1.18 14.78 -2.27
N HIS A 356 -0.88 15.51 -1.20
CA HIS A 356 0.39 15.46 -0.49
C HIS A 356 0.16 15.20 1.00
N GLY A 357 0.31 13.95 1.42
CA GLY A 357 0.22 13.52 2.81
C GLY A 357 1.61 13.37 3.44
N ARG A 358 1.83 13.92 4.63
CA ARG A 358 3.09 13.84 5.38
C ARG A 358 2.82 13.47 6.83
N TYR A 359 3.67 12.61 7.39
CA TYR A 359 3.56 12.21 8.79
C TYR A 359 4.92 12.10 9.47
N ARG A 360 4.95 12.43 10.75
CA ARG A 360 6.11 12.27 11.61
C ARG A 360 6.13 10.86 12.22
N ALA A 361 7.26 10.48 12.79
CA ALA A 361 7.44 9.20 13.48
C ALA A 361 6.48 9.00 14.68
N ASP A 362 5.96 10.08 15.27
CA ASP A 362 4.96 10.06 16.35
C ASP A 362 3.52 9.86 15.86
N GLY A 363 3.31 9.77 14.54
CA GLY A 363 2.02 9.57 13.91
C GLY A 363 1.25 10.84 13.58
N ALA A 364 1.63 12.01 14.11
CA ALA A 364 0.99 13.27 13.76
C ALA A 364 1.34 13.68 12.32
N GLY A 365 0.40 14.31 11.63
CA GLY A 365 0.57 14.60 10.21
C GLY A 365 -0.38 15.62 9.62
N ARG A 366 -0.24 15.77 8.30
CA ARG A 366 -0.97 16.73 7.48
C ARG A 366 -1.17 16.16 6.08
N ALA A 367 -2.35 16.40 5.51
CA ALA A 367 -2.64 16.18 4.11
C ALA A 367 -3.11 17.49 3.47
N ASP A 368 -2.60 17.78 2.28
CA ASP A 368 -3.09 18.84 1.41
C ASP A 368 -3.58 18.18 0.11
N VAL A 369 -4.81 18.47 -0.30
CA VAL A 369 -5.44 17.87 -1.48
C VAL A 369 -5.99 18.95 -2.38
N THR A 370 -5.85 18.75 -3.68
CA THR A 370 -6.42 19.58 -4.74
C THR A 370 -7.26 18.70 -5.65
N VAL A 371 -8.47 19.17 -5.96
CA VAL A 371 -9.39 18.54 -6.92
C VAL A 371 -9.76 19.59 -7.96
N ALA A 372 -9.60 19.28 -9.24
CA ALA A 372 -9.87 20.21 -10.33
C ALA A 372 -10.47 19.49 -11.55
N ASN A 373 -11.02 20.28 -12.48
CA ASN A 373 -11.64 19.78 -13.71
C ASN A 373 -12.77 18.78 -13.43
N GLY A 374 -13.16 17.97 -14.43
CA GLY A 374 -14.27 17.03 -14.28
C GLY A 374 -15.58 17.71 -13.91
N ASP A 375 -16.19 17.24 -12.83
CA ASP A 375 -17.42 17.75 -12.25
C ASP A 375 -17.22 19.01 -11.40
N VAL A 376 -15.98 19.45 -11.17
CA VAL A 376 -15.71 20.72 -10.48
C VAL A 376 -16.19 21.89 -11.36
N PRO A 377 -17.16 22.70 -10.90
CA PRO A 377 -17.67 23.80 -11.69
C PRO A 377 -16.56 24.75 -12.16
N ALA A 378 -16.54 25.09 -13.45
CA ALA A 378 -15.50 25.94 -14.04
C ALA A 378 -15.34 27.31 -13.35
N GLY A 379 -16.40 27.82 -12.70
CA GLY A 379 -16.35 29.08 -11.93
C GLY A 379 -15.64 28.96 -10.57
N ILE A 380 -15.45 27.74 -10.07
CA ILE A 380 -14.68 27.42 -8.85
C ILE A 380 -13.21 27.20 -9.20
N GLY A 381 -12.94 26.52 -10.32
CA GLY A 381 -11.58 26.17 -10.73
C GLY A 381 -11.08 24.93 -10.00
N ALA A 382 -10.19 25.11 -9.02
CA ALA A 382 -9.67 24.02 -8.20
C ALA A 382 -10.17 24.16 -6.75
N VAL A 383 -10.65 23.06 -6.18
CA VAL A 383 -10.96 22.94 -4.76
C VAL A 383 -9.70 22.46 -4.04
N THR A 384 -9.27 23.21 -3.03
CA THR A 384 -8.15 22.83 -2.16
C THR A 384 -8.67 22.54 -0.77
N LEU A 385 -8.11 21.52 -0.12
CA LEU A 385 -8.41 21.17 1.25
C LEU A 385 -7.11 20.84 2.00
N THR A 386 -7.13 21.11 3.30
CA THR A 386 -6.04 20.77 4.22
C THR A 386 -6.65 20.14 5.46
N GLU A 387 -6.12 19.00 5.87
CA GLU A 387 -6.45 18.36 7.15
C GLU A 387 -5.18 18.00 7.91
N CYS A 388 -5.15 18.33 9.20
CA CYS A 388 -4.07 17.94 10.10
C CYS A 388 -4.60 17.05 11.21
N TRP A 389 -3.78 16.11 11.66
CA TRP A 389 -4.11 15.19 12.74
C TRP A 389 -3.03 15.10 13.81
N GLY A 390 -3.47 14.83 15.04
CA GLY A 390 -2.61 14.65 16.20
C GLY A 390 -1.96 13.27 16.27
N THR A 391 -1.20 13.03 17.33
CA THR A 391 -0.59 11.70 17.61
C THR A 391 -1.61 10.63 18.00
N ASP A 392 -2.83 11.05 18.36
CA ASP A 392 -3.99 10.17 18.57
C ASP A 392 -4.80 9.95 17.29
N PHE A 393 -4.30 10.46 16.16
CA PHE A 393 -4.92 10.39 14.83
C PHE A 393 -6.26 11.13 14.72
N THR A 394 -6.62 11.91 15.73
CA THR A 394 -7.80 12.77 15.68
C THR A 394 -7.52 14.02 14.88
N ARG A 395 -8.55 14.55 14.24
CA ARG A 395 -8.47 15.80 13.49
C ARG A 395 -8.19 16.97 14.43
N VAL A 396 -7.13 17.73 14.17
CA VAL A 396 -6.76 18.95 14.92
C VAL A 396 -6.97 20.24 14.11
N TYR A 397 -7.06 20.13 12.79
CA TYR A 397 -7.35 21.24 11.89
C TYR A 397 -7.98 20.74 10.59
N TYR A 398 -8.97 21.47 10.06
CA TYR A 398 -9.49 21.29 8.71
C TYR A 398 -9.93 22.61 8.10
N SER A 399 -9.64 22.79 6.82
CA SER A 399 -10.19 23.86 5.99
C SER A 399 -10.26 23.45 4.52
N ASP A 400 -11.23 23.97 3.80
CA ASP A 400 -11.31 23.87 2.34
C ASP A 400 -11.63 25.23 1.69
N SER A 401 -11.36 25.36 0.39
CA SER A 401 -11.45 26.65 -0.32
C SER A 401 -12.87 27.08 -0.70
N ILE A 402 -13.87 26.22 -0.56
CA ILE A 402 -15.26 26.51 -0.94
C ILE A 402 -16.25 26.37 0.21
N GLU A 403 -15.74 26.16 1.43
CA GLU A 403 -16.52 25.95 2.66
C GLU A 403 -17.47 24.75 2.54
N LEU A 404 -17.02 23.64 1.93
CA LEU A 404 -17.74 22.34 1.92
C LEU A 404 -18.10 21.92 3.34
N HIS A 405 -17.13 22.04 4.26
CA HIS A 405 -17.34 21.84 5.68
C HIS A 405 -16.87 23.06 6.47
N PRO A 406 -17.44 23.30 7.67
CA PRO A 406 -16.94 24.36 8.55
C PRO A 406 -15.44 24.17 8.83
N THR A 407 -14.68 25.26 8.83
CA THR A 407 -13.31 25.23 9.33
C THR A 407 -13.28 24.78 10.79
N GLU A 408 -12.41 23.83 11.10
CA GLU A 408 -12.25 23.26 12.44
C GLU A 408 -10.82 23.45 12.94
N GLY A 409 -10.67 23.65 14.25
CA GLY A 409 -9.36 23.67 14.90
C GLY A 409 -8.51 24.92 14.66
N ASP A 410 -7.21 24.79 14.91
CA ASP A 410 -6.21 25.87 14.77
C ASP A 410 -5.09 25.38 13.82
N ALA A 411 -4.86 26.09 12.73
CA ALA A 411 -3.83 25.75 11.74
C ALA A 411 -2.43 25.66 12.37
N THR A 412 -2.17 26.38 13.48
CA THR A 412 -0.90 26.31 14.20
C THR A 412 -0.69 25.00 14.97
N ALA A 413 -1.73 24.18 15.11
CA ALA A 413 -1.64 22.83 15.68
C ALA A 413 -1.17 21.76 14.66
N CYS A 414 -1.06 22.11 13.38
CA CYS A 414 -0.53 21.23 12.35
C CYS A 414 0.95 20.89 12.62
N ALA A 415 1.33 19.64 12.36
CA ALA A 415 2.71 19.18 12.47
C ALA A 415 3.66 19.77 11.40
N PHE A 416 3.10 20.34 10.32
CA PHE A 416 3.78 20.75 9.08
C PHE A 416 3.32 22.11 8.59
#